data_AF-A0A821YMD9-F1
#
_entry.id   AF-A0A821YMD9-F1
#
_cell.length_a   1.000
_cell.length_b   1.000
_cell.length_c   1.000
_cell.angle_alpha   90.00
_cell.angle_beta   90.00
_cell.angle_gamma   90.00
#
_symmetry.space_group_name_H-M   'P 1'
#
loop_
_entity.id
_entity.type
_entity.pdbx_description
1 polymer ?
#
loop_
_entity_poly.entity_id
_entity_poly.type
_entity_poly.pdbx_seq_one_letter_code
_entity_poly.pdbx_strand_id
1 'polypeptide(L)'
;KFQKGDYSTSADIFRDIINYSPSHSTIGIYYDKTDVTPVEERRFIVGVIADETKDAEMIKRMEADDYKIFKLPKSVQSVYTTFPFSSVFSVSIANMRVPSRLEGFIQSNKLDAHPLIEIYEPTIIHYFVPLSSHEIYNVPELISESS
;
A
#
# COMPACT_ATOMS: atom_id res chain seq x y z
N LYS A 1 -3.77 -8.73 -2.19
CA LYS A 1 -2.87 -9.89 -2.18
C LYS A 1 -1.72 -9.61 -1.24
N PHE A 2 -1.42 -10.54 -0.33
CA PHE A 2 -0.29 -10.44 0.60
C PHE A 2 0.98 -10.94 -0.07
N GLN A 3 2.11 -10.31 0.23
CA GLN A 3 3.44 -10.67 -0.25
C GLN A 3 4.48 -10.44 0.82
N LYS A 4 5.59 -11.18 0.68
CA LYS A 4 6.78 -11.08 1.52
C LYS A 4 8.02 -11.05 0.64
N GLY A 5 8.95 -10.15 0.92
CA GLY A 5 10.16 -9.94 0.13
C GLY A 5 10.34 -8.49 -0.32
N ASP A 6 11.12 -8.30 -1.37
CA ASP A 6 11.49 -6.98 -1.86
C ASP A 6 10.29 -6.17 -2.33
N TYR A 7 10.12 -4.98 -1.76
CA TYR A 7 9.11 -4.00 -2.17
C TYR A 7 9.25 -3.57 -3.63
N SER A 8 10.43 -3.72 -4.25
CA SER A 8 10.61 -3.47 -5.69
C SER A 8 9.70 -4.36 -6.55
N THR A 9 9.33 -5.55 -6.07
CA THR A 9 8.41 -6.48 -6.77
C THR A 9 6.96 -6.00 -6.76
N SER A 10 6.60 -5.06 -5.88
CA SER A 10 5.24 -4.50 -5.86
C SER A 10 4.85 -3.84 -7.18
N ALA A 11 5.82 -3.27 -7.91
CA ALA A 11 5.60 -2.65 -9.21
C ALA A 11 5.05 -3.62 -10.26
N ASP A 12 5.51 -4.88 -10.26
CA ASP A 12 5.03 -5.89 -11.20
C ASP A 12 3.60 -6.32 -10.84
N ILE A 13 3.29 -6.43 -9.54
CA ILE A 13 1.94 -6.75 -9.08
C ILE A 13 0.96 -5.61 -9.41
N PHE A 14 1.38 -4.35 -9.25
CA PHE A 14 0.57 -3.20 -9.68
C PHE A 14 0.32 -3.21 -11.18
N ARG A 15 1.29 -3.59 -12.01
CA ARG A 15 1.10 -3.74 -13.47
C ARG A 15 0.08 -4.81 -13.80
N ASP A 16 0.14 -5.95 -13.11
CA ASP A 16 -0.83 -7.03 -13.30
C ASP A 16 -2.25 -6.59 -12.90
N ILE A 17 -2.38 -5.86 -11.78
CA ILE A 17 -3.66 -5.33 -11.28
C ILE A 17 -4.35 -4.41 -12.29
N ILE A 18 -3.60 -3.57 -13.00
CA ILE A 18 -4.17 -2.65 -14.01
C ILE A 18 -4.88 -3.42 -15.13
N ASN A 19 -4.45 -4.65 -15.44
CA ASN A 19 -5.15 -5.49 -16.43
C ASN A 19 -6.52 -5.98 -15.94
N TYR A 20 -6.69 -6.17 -14.63
CA TYR A 20 -7.99 -6.52 -14.04
C TYR A 20 -8.92 -5.32 -13.93
N SER A 21 -8.34 -4.13 -13.73
CA SER A 21 -9.06 -2.94 -13.29
C SER A 21 -8.38 -1.64 -13.72
N PRO A 22 -8.56 -1.20 -14.98
CA PRO A 22 -7.88 -0.02 -15.51
C PRO A 22 -8.43 1.31 -15.00
N SER A 23 -9.63 1.31 -14.41
CA SER A 23 -10.35 2.51 -13.96
C SER A 23 -10.32 2.75 -12.46
N HIS A 24 -9.86 1.77 -11.67
CA HIS A 24 -9.95 1.84 -10.22
C HIS A 24 -8.62 2.26 -9.61
N SER A 25 -8.70 2.93 -8.46
CA SER A 25 -7.51 3.27 -7.69
C SER A 25 -6.87 2.00 -7.13
N THR A 26 -5.55 1.92 -7.22
CA THR A 26 -4.78 0.81 -6.61
C THR A 26 -4.25 1.24 -5.25
N ILE A 27 -3.97 0.26 -4.40
CA ILE A 27 -3.50 0.48 -3.03
C ILE A 27 -2.32 -0.44 -2.70
N GLY A 28 -1.32 0.10 -2.02
CA GLY A 28 -0.23 -0.62 -1.37
C GLY A 28 -0.21 -0.31 0.13
N ILE A 29 0.01 -1.33 0.96
CA ILE A 29 0.29 -1.15 2.39
C ILE A 29 1.58 -1.90 2.72
N TYR A 30 2.55 -1.18 3.27
CA TYR A 30 3.90 -1.65 3.59
C TYR A 30 4.09 -1.63 5.11
N TYR A 31 4.19 -2.81 5.71
CA TYR A 31 4.10 -2.97 7.17
C TYR A 31 5.42 -2.75 7.89
N ASP A 32 6.53 -2.98 7.21
CA ASP A 32 7.84 -3.08 7.83
C ASP A 32 8.70 -1.86 7.48
N LYS A 33 9.57 -1.47 8.42
CA LYS A 33 10.48 -0.34 8.25
C LYS A 33 11.70 -0.78 7.44
N THR A 34 12.01 -0.03 6.38
CA THR A 34 13.03 -0.44 5.40
C THR A 34 14.46 -0.36 5.92
N ASP A 35 14.70 0.41 6.99
CA ASP A 35 15.99 0.60 7.63
C ASP A 35 16.37 -0.53 8.60
N VAL A 36 15.40 -1.24 9.16
CA VAL A 36 15.62 -2.29 10.18
C VAL A 36 15.21 -3.68 9.72
N THR A 37 14.24 -3.82 8.81
CA THR A 37 13.74 -5.13 8.39
C THR A 37 14.49 -5.63 7.15
N PRO A 38 15.08 -6.85 7.19
CA PRO A 38 15.70 -7.50 6.04
C PRO A 38 14.74 -7.61 4.85
N VAL A 39 15.26 -7.53 3.63
CA VAL A 39 14.45 -7.46 2.41
C VAL A 39 13.49 -8.65 2.30
N GLU A 40 13.98 -9.84 2.63
CA GLU A 40 13.28 -11.13 2.64
C GLU A 40 12.18 -11.25 3.71
N GLU A 41 12.20 -10.39 4.72
CA GLU A 41 11.22 -10.39 5.81
C GLU A 41 10.17 -9.29 5.66
N ARG A 42 10.35 -8.36 4.73
CA ARG A 42 9.43 -7.25 4.49
C ARG A 42 8.11 -7.74 3.94
N ARG A 43 7.01 -7.31 4.56
CA ARG A 43 5.65 -7.71 4.24
C ARG A 43 4.89 -6.53 3.70
N PHE A 44 4.04 -6.80 2.74
CA PHE A 44 3.19 -5.79 2.13
C PHE A 44 1.93 -6.44 1.53
N ILE A 45 0.91 -5.62 1.30
CA ILE A 45 -0.21 -5.99 0.45
C ILE A 45 -0.32 -5.04 -0.73
N VAL A 46 -0.82 -5.56 -1.84
CA VAL A 46 -1.20 -4.78 -3.01
C VAL A 46 -2.63 -5.15 -3.41
N GLY A 47 -3.43 -4.18 -3.85
CA GLY A 47 -4.81 -4.41 -4.25
C GLY A 47 -5.45 -3.24 -5.01
N VAL A 48 -6.76 -3.33 -5.15
CA VAL A 48 -7.63 -2.33 -5.79
C VAL A 48 -8.66 -1.86 -4.77
N ILE A 49 -8.98 -0.57 -4.80
CA ILE A 49 -10.11 -0.01 -4.07
C ILE A 49 -11.38 -0.28 -4.87
N ALA A 50 -12.31 -1.04 -4.31
CA ALA A 50 -13.51 -1.52 -4.99
C ALA A 50 -14.78 -1.24 -4.17
N ASP A 51 -15.90 -1.06 -4.86
CA ASP A 51 -17.24 -1.06 -4.30
C ASP A 51 -17.80 -2.49 -4.37
N GLU A 52 -18.02 -3.13 -3.21
CA GLU A 52 -18.49 -4.54 -3.12
C GLU A 52 -19.75 -4.82 -3.96
N THR A 53 -20.59 -3.80 -4.19
CA THR A 53 -21.84 -3.96 -4.94
C THR A 53 -21.67 -3.76 -6.44
N LYS A 54 -20.84 -2.80 -6.86
CA LYS A 54 -20.67 -2.44 -8.27
C LYS A 54 -19.60 -3.27 -8.96
N ASP A 55 -18.61 -3.74 -8.21
CA ASP A 55 -17.42 -4.37 -8.74
C ASP A 55 -17.39 -5.90 -8.52
N ALA A 56 -18.54 -6.51 -8.23
CA ALA A 56 -18.64 -7.93 -7.87
C ALA A 56 -17.96 -8.88 -8.87
N GLU A 57 -18.05 -8.61 -10.17
CA GLU A 57 -17.40 -9.45 -11.20
C GLU A 57 -15.87 -9.27 -11.23
N MET A 58 -15.36 -8.07 -10.93
CA MET A 58 -13.92 -7.84 -10.79
C MET A 58 -13.40 -8.52 -9.52
N ILE A 59 -14.12 -8.36 -8.41
CA ILE A 59 -13.80 -8.98 -7.12
C ILE A 59 -13.67 -10.49 -7.28
N LYS A 60 -14.64 -11.16 -7.92
CA LYS A 60 -14.57 -12.61 -8.18
C LYS A 60 -13.35 -13.04 -8.99
N ARG A 61 -12.96 -12.26 -10.01
CA ARG A 61 -11.77 -12.56 -10.82
C ARG A 61 -10.50 -12.43 -9.98
N MET A 62 -10.39 -11.35 -9.20
CA MET A 62 -9.25 -11.15 -8.30
C MET A 62 -9.18 -12.24 -7.22
N GLU A 63 -10.31 -12.67 -6.65
CA GLU A 63 -10.35 -13.79 -5.70
C GLU A 63 -9.84 -15.10 -6.32
N ALA A 64 -10.13 -15.35 -7.61
CA ALA A 64 -9.59 -16.50 -8.33
C ALA A 64 -8.06 -16.44 -8.47
N ASP A 65 -7.46 -15.25 -8.40
CA ASP A 65 -6.00 -15.00 -8.44
C ASP A 65 -5.38 -14.78 -7.04
N ASP A 66 -6.02 -15.31 -6.00
CA ASP A 66 -5.56 -15.29 -4.60
C ASP A 66 -5.54 -13.89 -3.95
N TYR A 67 -6.40 -12.99 -4.43
CA TYR A 67 -6.71 -11.77 -3.70
C TYR A 67 -7.78 -12.03 -2.65
N LYS A 68 -7.72 -11.29 -1.54
CA LYS A 68 -8.71 -11.33 -0.47
C LYS A 68 -9.30 -9.96 -0.25
N ILE A 69 -10.57 -9.93 0.15
CA ILE A 69 -11.26 -8.69 0.50
C ILE A 69 -10.73 -8.19 1.84
N PHE A 70 -10.34 -6.92 1.86
CA PHE A 70 -9.94 -6.20 3.07
C PHE A 70 -10.74 -4.90 3.15
N LYS A 71 -11.41 -4.68 4.30
CA LYS A 71 -12.17 -3.45 4.53
C LYS A 71 -11.23 -2.40 5.09
N LEU A 72 -10.99 -1.35 4.30
CA LEU A 72 -10.18 -0.23 4.75
C LEU A 72 -10.81 0.41 6.00
N PRO A 73 -10.02 0.63 7.05
CA PRO A 73 -10.50 1.25 8.28
C PRO A 73 -10.88 2.71 8.02
N LYS A 74 -11.73 3.27 8.90
CA LYS A 74 -12.04 4.70 8.87
C LYS A 74 -10.77 5.51 9.18
N SER A 75 -10.62 6.66 8.52
CA SER A 75 -9.44 7.53 8.64
C SER A 75 -9.06 7.81 10.09
N VAL A 76 -7.82 7.48 10.45
CA VAL A 76 -7.18 7.91 11.71
C VAL A 76 -6.28 9.11 11.44
N GLN A 77 -5.77 9.74 12.52
CA GLN A 77 -4.80 10.81 12.37
C GLN A 77 -3.52 10.25 11.75
N SER A 78 -3.06 10.86 10.65
CA SER A 78 -1.95 10.35 9.86
C SER A 78 -1.03 11.49 9.42
N VAL A 79 0.25 11.17 9.23
CA VAL A 79 1.10 12.00 8.35
C VAL A 79 0.60 11.78 6.93
N TYR A 80 0.36 12.85 6.18
CA TYR A 80 -0.21 12.79 4.84
C TYR A 80 0.58 13.65 3.86
N THR A 81 0.80 13.13 2.66
CA THR A 81 1.35 13.89 1.54
C THR A 81 0.84 13.33 0.21
N THR A 82 1.05 14.10 -0.86
CA THR A 82 0.66 13.71 -2.21
C THR A 82 1.80 13.91 -3.19
N PHE A 83 1.81 13.10 -4.25
CA PHE A 83 2.73 13.27 -5.37
C PHE A 83 1.96 13.25 -6.70
N PRO A 84 2.26 14.16 -7.64
CA PRO A 84 1.60 14.16 -8.96
C PRO A 84 1.90 12.87 -9.75
N PHE A 85 0.86 12.22 -10.26
CA PHE A 85 0.97 11.06 -11.15
C PHE A 85 0.65 11.47 -12.58
N SER A 86 1.66 11.97 -13.30
CA SER A 86 1.50 12.45 -14.67
C SER A 86 2.04 11.50 -15.74
N SER A 87 2.93 10.57 -15.36
CA SER A 87 3.55 9.61 -16.28
C SER A 87 4.14 8.42 -15.52
N VAL A 88 4.57 7.39 -16.25
CA VAL A 88 5.29 6.23 -15.68
C VAL A 88 6.57 6.66 -14.95
N PHE A 89 7.24 7.71 -15.42
CA PHE A 89 8.42 8.28 -14.75
C PHE A 89 8.07 8.95 -13.42
N SER A 90 6.84 9.46 -13.27
CA SER A 90 6.38 10.04 -11.99
C SER A 90 6.40 9.00 -10.88
N VAL A 91 6.05 7.73 -11.16
CA VAL A 91 6.08 6.63 -10.17
C VAL A 91 7.50 6.33 -9.73
N SER A 92 8.45 6.24 -10.67
CA SER A 92 9.86 6.01 -10.32
C SER A 92 10.42 7.12 -9.44
N ILE A 93 10.09 8.39 -9.74
CA ILE A 93 10.52 9.53 -8.90
C ILE A 93 9.83 9.48 -7.53
N ALA A 94 8.54 9.15 -7.48
CA ALA A 94 7.76 9.09 -6.26
C ALA A 94 8.33 8.00 -5.32
N ASN A 95 8.56 6.79 -5.83
CA ASN A 95 9.11 5.67 -5.07
C ASN A 95 10.52 5.96 -4.52
N MET A 96 11.33 6.73 -5.26
CA MET A 96 12.68 7.10 -4.81
C MET A 96 12.68 8.22 -3.77
N ARG A 97 11.71 9.15 -3.81
CA ARG A 97 11.78 10.39 -3.01
C ARG A 97 10.78 10.47 -1.88
N VAL A 98 9.54 10.04 -2.11
CA VAL A 98 8.46 10.28 -1.15
C VAL A 98 8.64 9.45 0.12
N PRO A 99 8.88 8.12 0.06
CA PRO A 99 9.09 7.32 1.26
C PRO A 99 10.24 7.87 2.13
N SER A 100 11.40 8.17 1.53
CA SER A 100 12.55 8.68 2.28
C SER A 100 12.30 10.05 2.92
N ARG A 101 11.56 10.94 2.25
CA ARG A 101 11.20 12.26 2.83
C ARG A 101 10.18 12.11 3.96
N LEU A 102 9.26 11.17 3.82
CA LEU A 102 8.23 10.89 4.81
C LEU A 102 8.83 10.24 6.07
N GLU A 103 9.71 9.25 5.90
CA GLU A 103 10.49 8.63 6.97
C GLU A 103 11.34 9.69 7.70
N GLY A 104 12.04 10.56 6.97
CA GLY A 104 12.84 11.62 7.58
C GLY A 104 11.99 12.61 8.39
N PHE A 105 10.77 12.93 7.94
CA PHE A 105 9.83 13.75 8.70
C PHE A 105 9.35 13.06 9.98
N ILE A 106 8.97 11.77 9.89
CA ILE A 106 8.53 10.96 11.02
C ILE A 106 9.63 10.88 12.09
N GLN A 107 10.87 10.55 11.67
CA GLN A 107 12.03 10.44 12.56
C GLN A 107 12.38 11.77 13.23
N SER A 108 12.43 12.87 12.47
CA SER A 108 12.79 14.19 13.00
C SER A 108 11.80 14.70 14.06
N ASN A 109 10.53 14.33 13.92
CA ASN A 109 9.47 14.70 14.86
C ASN A 109 9.22 13.63 15.94
N LYS A 110 10.01 12.55 15.97
CA LYS A 110 9.86 11.42 16.92
C LYS A 110 8.44 10.84 16.94
N LEU A 111 7.83 10.74 15.77
CA LEU A 111 6.49 10.20 15.62
C LEU A 111 6.54 8.67 15.54
N ASP A 112 5.58 8.00 16.16
CA ASP A 112 5.34 6.59 15.92
C ASP A 112 4.27 6.44 14.84
N ALA A 113 4.73 6.29 13.59
CA ALA A 113 3.87 6.27 12.42
C ALA A 113 4.14 5.02 11.58
N HIS A 114 3.13 4.17 11.41
CA HIS A 114 3.15 3.00 10.54
C HIS A 114 1.71 2.44 10.34
N PRO A 115 1.44 1.59 9.35
CA PRO A 115 2.25 1.25 8.18
C PRO A 115 2.28 2.39 7.12
N LEU A 116 3.16 2.30 6.12
CA LEU A 116 3.12 3.19 4.96
C LEU A 116 2.00 2.74 4.02
N ILE A 117 1.10 3.65 3.67
CA ILE A 117 -0.02 3.38 2.77
C ILE A 117 0.07 4.29 1.56
N GLU A 118 -0.07 3.69 0.39
CA GLU A 118 -0.01 4.36 -0.91
C GLU A 118 -1.32 4.07 -1.66
N ILE A 119 -2.01 5.12 -2.11
CA ILE A 119 -3.18 4.99 -3.01
C ILE A 119 -2.86 5.73 -4.30
N TYR A 120 -2.95 5.01 -5.41
CA TYR A 120 -2.71 5.55 -6.74
C TYR A 120 -4.05 5.84 -7.40
N GLU A 121 -4.33 7.11 -7.63
CA GLU A 121 -5.43 7.60 -8.44
C GLU A 121 -4.89 8.07 -9.80
N PRO A 122 -5.73 8.28 -10.84
CA PRO A 122 -5.27 8.57 -12.20
C PRO A 122 -4.29 9.74 -12.34
N THR A 123 -4.34 10.73 -11.45
CA THR A 123 -3.51 11.94 -11.54
C THR A 123 -2.67 12.21 -10.28
N ILE A 124 -2.84 11.44 -9.22
CA ILE A 124 -2.24 11.73 -7.92
C ILE A 124 -1.99 10.44 -7.14
N ILE A 125 -0.85 10.41 -6.45
CA ILE A 125 -0.53 9.36 -5.48
C ILE A 125 -0.71 9.95 -4.09
N HIS A 126 -1.51 9.30 -3.27
CA HIS A 126 -1.73 9.65 -1.88
C HIS A 126 -0.82 8.77 -1.02
N TYR A 127 -0.08 9.41 -0.13
CA TYR A 127 0.72 8.74 0.87
C TYR A 127 0.21 9.10 2.25
N PHE A 128 -0.05 8.11 3.07
CA PHE A 128 -0.33 8.36 4.48
C PHE A 128 0.26 7.30 5.38
N VAL A 129 0.63 7.75 6.57
CA VAL A 129 1.21 6.91 7.61
C VAL A 129 0.44 7.18 8.91
N PRO A 130 -0.39 6.23 9.37
CA PRO A 130 -1.18 6.36 10.60
C PRO A 130 -0.31 6.64 11.83
N LEU A 131 -0.71 7.58 12.68
CA LEU A 131 -0.04 7.92 13.94
C LEU A 131 -0.50 7.05 15.13
N SER A 132 -1.59 6.31 14.96
CA SER A 132 -2.19 5.50 16.01
C SER A 132 -3.04 4.37 15.41
N SER A 133 -3.42 3.40 16.26
CA SER A 133 -4.31 2.30 15.89
C SER A 133 -3.80 1.53 14.67
N HIS A 134 -2.49 1.28 14.61
CA HIS A 134 -1.81 0.71 13.46
C HIS A 134 -2.34 -0.69 13.11
N GLU A 135 -2.76 -1.45 14.12
CA GLU A 135 -3.27 -2.82 14.03
C GLU A 135 -4.52 -2.96 13.17
N ILE A 136 -5.32 -1.90 13.01
CA ILE A 136 -6.54 -1.93 12.20
C ILE A 136 -6.25 -2.04 10.69
N TYR A 137 -4.99 -1.83 10.30
CA TYR A 137 -4.50 -2.01 8.93
C TYR A 137 -3.93 -3.41 8.69
N ASN A 138 -3.79 -4.25 9.73
CA ASN A 138 -3.21 -5.57 9.59
C ASN A 138 -4.19 -6.53 8.92
N VAL A 139 -3.68 -7.27 7.93
CA VAL A 139 -4.40 -8.40 7.35
C VAL A 139 -4.13 -9.69 8.13
N PRO A 140 -5.04 -10.68 8.11
CA PRO A 140 -4.87 -11.94 8.84
C PRO A 140 -3.53 -12.64 8.57
N GLU A 141 -3.03 -12.57 7.35
CA GLU A 141 -1.76 -13.17 6.91
C GLU A 141 -0.54 -12.62 7.66
N LEU A 142 -0.60 -11.34 8.06
CA LEU A 142 0.47 -10.71 8.82
C LEU A 142 0.58 -11.32 10.23
N ILE A 143 -0.58 -11.66 10.81
CA ILE A 143 -0.70 -12.19 12.17
C ILE A 143 -0.27 -13.66 12.21
N SER A 144 -0.66 -14.45 11.20
CA SER A 144 -0.29 -15.87 11.11
C SER A 144 1.21 -16.11 10.94
N GLU A 145 1.94 -15.20 10.31
CA GLU A 145 3.40 -15.28 10.16
C GLU A 145 4.18 -14.90 11.43
N SER A 146 3.50 -14.30 12.42
CA SER A 146 4.13 -13.82 13.66
C SER A 146 3.96 -14.81 14.84
N SER A 147 3.35 -15.97 14.59
CA SER A 147 3.07 -17.05 15.58
C SER A 147 3.96 -18.25 15.34
#